data_AF-A0A6N6W419-F1
#
_entry.id   AF-A0A6N6W419-F1
#
_cell.length_a   1.000
_cell.length_b   1.000
_cell.length_c   1.000
_cell.angle_alpha   90.00
_cell.angle_beta   90.00
_cell.angle_gamma   90.00
#
_symmetry.space_group_name_H-M   'P 1'
#
loop_
_entity.id
_entity.type
_entity.pdbx_description
1 polymer ?
#
loop_
_entity_poly.entity_id
_entity_poly.type
_entity_poly.pdbx_seq_one_letter_code
_entity_poly.pdbx_strand_id
1 'polypeptide(L)' 'MPWNARDTMSLRQEFVHLASQNTLTMTELCQRFNISRQTGYKWLNRGENALSDQSRRPASSPSKTPAAMEQEVVRL' A
#
# COMPACT_ATOMS: atom_id res chain seq x y z
N MET A 1 -9.88 19.19 14.76
CA MET A 1 -8.45 18.89 14.50
C MET A 1 -8.21 19.07 13.01
N PRO A 2 -7.30 19.96 12.57
CA PRO A 2 -7.15 20.25 11.15
C PRO A 2 -6.51 19.04 10.49
N TRP A 3 -7.34 18.26 9.80
CA TRP A 3 -6.92 17.10 9.04
C TRP A 3 -5.99 17.59 7.93
N ASN A 4 -4.73 17.19 8.00
CA ASN A 4 -3.77 17.47 6.95
C ASN A 4 -4.15 16.56 5.77
N ALA A 5 -4.97 17.08 4.85
CA ALA A 5 -5.66 16.34 3.80
C ALA A 5 -4.74 15.88 2.65
N ARG A 6 -3.45 15.67 2.92
CA ARG A 6 -2.63 14.87 2.01
C ARG A 6 -2.98 13.42 2.28
N ASP A 7 -3.85 12.89 1.44
CA ASP A 7 -4.19 11.49 1.49
C ASP A 7 -2.90 10.65 1.29
N THR A 8 -2.84 9.49 1.94
CA THR A 8 -1.65 8.64 1.88
C THR A 8 -1.39 8.07 0.49
N MET A 9 -2.37 8.03 -0.42
CA MET A 9 -2.20 7.63 -1.82
C MET A 9 -1.51 8.72 -2.63
N SER A 10 -1.89 9.98 -2.45
CA SER A 10 -1.27 11.16 -3.08
C SER A 10 0.22 11.21 -2.75
N LEU A 11 0.60 11.00 -1.48
CA LEU A 11 2.01 10.93 -1.08
C LEU A 11 2.75 9.76 -1.71
N ARG A 12 2.10 8.59 -1.84
CA ARG A 12 2.69 7.41 -2.50
C ARG A 12 2.90 7.66 -3.99
N GLN A 13 1.94 8.30 -4.66
CA GLN A 13 2.01 8.62 -6.08
C GLN A 13 3.13 9.64 -6.35
N GLU A 14 3.19 10.71 -5.56
CA GLU A 14 4.26 11.72 -5.64
C GLU A 14 5.65 11.08 -5.45
N PHE A 15 5.78 10.17 -4.48
CA PHE A 15 7.02 9.43 -4.26
C PHE A 15 7.43 8.63 -5.50
N VAL A 16 6.52 7.83 -6.07
CA VAL A 16 6.84 6.98 -7.24
C VAL A 16 7.14 7.83 -8.46
N HIS A 17 6.40 8.92 -8.67
CA HIS A 17 6.64 9.86 -9.74
C HIS A 17 8.06 10.43 -9.67
N LEU A 18 8.48 10.95 -8.51
CA LEU A 18 9.83 11.48 -8.30
C LEU A 18 10.91 10.40 -8.39
N ALA A 19 10.64 9.19 -7.88
CA ALA A 19 11.56 8.06 -7.99
C ALA A 19 11.79 7.66 -9.46
N SER A 20 10.76 7.72 -10.30
CA SER A 20 10.84 7.39 -11.73
C SER A 20 11.69 8.38 -12.54
N GLN A 21 11.74 9.65 -12.11
CA GLN A 21 12.54 10.69 -12.76
C GLN A 21 14.04 10.53 -12.48
N ASN A 22 14.41 9.71 -11.50
CA ASN A 22 15.80 9.40 -11.12
C ASN A 22 16.66 10.66 -10.84
N THR A 23 16.02 11.75 -10.38
CA THR A 23 16.66 13.04 -10.09
C THR A 23 17.34 13.10 -8.73
N LEU A 24 16.92 12.23 -7.81
CA LEU A 24 17.47 12.08 -6.46
C LEU A 24 17.85 10.63 -6.23
N THR A 25 18.80 10.40 -5.33
CA THR A 25 19.10 9.04 -4.88
C THR A 25 17.93 8.48 -4.05
N MET A 26 17.76 7.16 -4.03
CA MET A 26 16.74 6.49 -3.22
C MET A 26 16.85 6.88 -1.73
N THR A 27 18.06 7.08 -1.22
CA THR A 27 18.31 7.48 0.17
C THR A 27 17.74 8.87 0.46
N GLU A 28 18.07 9.86 -0.36
CA GLU A 28 17.59 11.24 -0.19
C GLU A 28 16.07 11.32 -0.36
N LEU A 29 15.52 10.60 -1.34
CA LEU A 29 14.07 10.57 -1.57
C LEU A 29 13.34 9.93 -0.38
N CYS A 30 13.81 8.79 0.14
CA CYS A 30 13.19 8.16 1.31
C CYS A 30 13.25 9.05 2.57
N GLN A 31 14.34 9.82 2.75
CA GLN A 31 14.46 10.79 3.84
C GLN A 31 13.43 11.92 3.72
N ARG A 32 13.25 12.49 2.52
CA ARG A 32 12.26 13.55 2.27
C ARG A 32 10.82 13.12 2.58
N PHE A 33 10.50 11.86 2.27
CA PHE A 33 9.17 11.28 2.52
C PHE A 33 9.04 10.60 3.89
N ASN A 34 10.11 10.61 4.70
CA ASN A 34 10.16 9.98 6.02
C ASN A 34 9.73 8.49 6.00
N ILE A 35 10.21 7.73 5.00
CA ILE A 35 9.96 6.29 4.86
C ILE A 35 11.27 5.49 4.87
N SER A 36 11.17 4.20 5.17
CA SER A 36 12.31 3.30 5.02
C SER A 36 12.65 3.06 3.54
N ARG A 37 13.92 2.78 3.24
CA ARG A 37 14.36 2.36 1.89
C ARG A 37 13.60 1.13 1.39
N GLN A 38 13.30 0.18 2.28
CA GLN A 38 12.53 -1.03 1.94
C GLN A 38 11.13 -0.68 1.44
N THR A 39 10.47 0.28 2.09
CA THR A 39 9.17 0.80 1.65
C THR A 39 9.30 1.52 0.31
N GLY A 40 10.33 2.35 0.13
CA GLY A 40 10.59 3.06 -1.12
C GLY A 40 10.78 2.12 -2.31
N TYR A 41 11.65 1.11 -2.20
CA TYR A 41 11.83 0.09 -3.23
C TYR A 41 10.55 -0.69 -3.52
N LYS A 42 9.78 -1.03 -2.48
CA LYS A 42 8.49 -1.71 -2.66
C LYS A 42 7.50 -0.87 -3.47
N TRP A 43 7.43 0.43 -3.22
CA TRP A 43 6.54 1.33 -3.97
C TRP A 43 7.02 1.53 -5.41
N LEU A 44 8.32 1.70 -5.63
CA LEU A 44 8.91 1.80 -6.96
C LEU A 44 8.64 0.54 -7.80
N ASN A 45 8.83 -0.65 -7.22
CA ASN A 45 8.56 -1.92 -7.91
C ASN A 45 7.08 -2.15 -8.24
N ARG A 46 6.16 -1.52 -7.49
CA ARG A 46 4.72 -1.61 -7.74
C ARG A 46 4.27 -0.68 -8.87
N GLY A 47 4.94 0.46 -9.04
CA GLY A 47 4.55 1.48 -10.01
C GLY A 47 3.29 2.26 -9.60
N GLU A 48 3.00 3.36 -10.30
CA GLU A 48 1.98 4.35 -9.93
C GLU A 48 0.56 3.76 -9.82
N ASN A 49 0.25 2.72 -10.60
CA ASN A 49 -1.08 2.10 -10.66
C ASN A 49 -1.35 1.06 -9.55
N ALA A 50 -0.35 0.66 -8.76
CA ALA A 50 -0.49 -0.40 -7.74
C ALA A 50 -0.09 0.03 -6.32
N LEU A 51 -0.37 1.30 -5.98
CA LEU A 51 -0.06 1.88 -4.67
C LEU A 51 -1.15 1.73 -3.63
N SER A 52 -2.34 1.25 -4.03
CA SER A 52 -3.44 0.95 -3.12
C SER A 52 -3.06 -0.15 -2.12
N ASP A 53 -3.71 -0.11 -0.96
CA ASP A 53 -3.54 -1.14 0.05
C ASP A 53 -4.09 -2.46 -0.50
N GLN A 54 -3.22 -3.45 -0.59
CA GLN A 54 -3.59 -4.81 -0.93
C GLN A 54 -4.17 -5.50 0.29
N SER A 55 -4.99 -6.52 0.05
CA SER A 55 -5.53 -7.35 1.12
C SER A 55 -4.42 -7.87 2.02
N ARG A 56 -4.57 -7.69 3.33
CA ARG A 56 -3.69 -8.29 4.35
C ARG A 56 -4.07 -9.73 4.66
N ARG A 57 -5.14 -10.24 4.03
CA ARG A 57 -5.61 -11.62 4.22
C ARG A 57 -4.58 -12.59 3.62
N PRO A 58 -4.23 -13.68 4.31
CA PRO A 58 -3.41 -14.74 3.74
C PRO A 58 -4.07 -15.33 2.48
N ALA A 59 -3.25 -15.69 1.49
CA ALA A 59 -3.72 -16.25 0.22
C ALA A 59 -4.43 -17.59 0.39
N SER A 60 -3.98 -18.41 1.34
CA SER A 60 -4.61 -19.67 1.72
C SER A 60 -4.99 -19.66 3.18
N SER A 61 -6.15 -20.23 3.49
CA SER A 61 -6.66 -20.42 4.84
C SER A 61 -7.29 -21.81 4.88
N PRO A 62 -6.51 -22.85 5.24
CA PRO A 62 -6.98 -24.25 5.21
C PRO A 62 -8.17 -24.51 6.13
N SER A 63 -8.27 -23.76 7.24
CA SER A 63 -9.37 -23.81 8.19
C SER A 63 -10.53 -22.87 7.84
N LYS A 64 -10.58 -22.32 6.62
CA LYS A 64 -11.66 -21.41 6.23
C LYS A 64 -12.98 -22.17 6.19
N THR A 65 -13.97 -21.66 6.92
CA THR A 65 -15.33 -22.14 6.89
C THR A 65 -15.90 -22.09 5.46
N PRO A 66 -16.63 -23.13 5.00
CA PRO A 66 -17.29 -23.10 3.71
C PRO A 66 -18.31 -21.96 3.60
N ALA A 67 -18.38 -21.33 2.43
CA ALA A 67 -19.27 -20.17 2.19
C ALA A 67 -20.75 -20.46 2.48
N ALA A 68 -21.21 -21.69 2.27
CA ALA A 68 -22.58 -22.10 2.58
C ALA A 68 -22.90 -21.99 4.09
N MET A 69 -21.95 -22.37 4.95
CA MET A 69 -22.12 -22.25 6.40
C MET A 69 -22.02 -20.79 6.87
N GLU A 70 -21.13 -19.99 6.27
CA GLU A 70 -21.07 -18.55 6.53
C GLU A 70 -22.40 -17.86 6.18
N GLN A 71 -23.02 -18.21 5.05
CA GLN A 71 -24.31 -17.66 4.62
C GLN A 71 -25.45 -18.01 5.56
N GLU A 72 -25.44 -19.22 6.14
CA GLU A 72 -26.47 -19.64 7.09
C GLU A 72 -26.38 -18.83 8.40
N VAL A 73 -25.17 -18.58 8.90
CA VAL A 73 -24.96 -17.74 10.10
C VAL A 73 -25.44 -16.30 9.90
N VAL A 74 -25.23 -15.72 8.71
CA VAL A 74 -25.67 -14.34 8.39
C VAL A 74 -27.19 -14.22 8.30
N ARG A 75 -27.91 -15.31 8.06
CA ARG A 75 -29.38 -15.33 7.95
C ARG A 75 -30.11 -15.43 9.30
N LEU A 76 -29.41 -15.79 10.37
CA LEU A 76 -29.94 -15.86 11.74
C LEU A 76 -29.97 -14.46 12.40
#